data_AF-A0A523LMV5-F1
#
_entry.id   AF-A0A523LMV5-F1
#
_cell.length_a   1.000
_cell.length_b   1.000
_cell.length_c   1.000
_cell.angle_alpha   90.00
_cell.angle_beta   90.00
_cell.angle_gamma   90.00
#
_symmetry.space_group_name_H-M   'P 1'
#
loop_
_entity.id
_entity.type
_entity.pdbx_description
1 polymer ?
#
loop_
_entity_poly.entity_id
_entity_poly.type
_entity_poly.pdbx_seq_one_letter_code
_entity_poly.pdbx_strand_id
1 'polypeptide(L)'
;MANDLADFQAEAIARGYTRDFAFDARSAATAIASELRVVEYVTFDNGTDPGDDVTMYLIESPAGPQGYLILSDSFHTDPRKAAFIDALRR
;
A
#
# COMPACT_ATOMS: atom_id res chain seq x y z
N MET A 1 -3.55 -6.80 18.16
CA MET A 1 -2.40 -6.96 17.25
C MET A 1 -2.94 -7.72 16.06
N ALA A 2 -2.90 -7.13 14.87
CA ALA A 2 -3.29 -7.83 13.64
C ALA A 2 -2.34 -9.02 13.45
N ASN A 3 -2.88 -10.23 13.33
CA ASN A 3 -2.06 -11.44 13.19
C ASN A 3 -1.77 -11.77 11.73
N ASP A 4 -2.56 -11.22 10.81
CA ASP A 4 -2.41 -11.42 9.38
C ASP A 4 -2.76 -10.15 8.57
N LEU A 5 -2.53 -10.22 7.26
CA LEU A 5 -2.85 -9.16 6.31
C LEU A 5 -4.34 -8.79 6.33
N ALA A 6 -5.23 -9.77 6.53
CA ALA A 6 -6.67 -9.56 6.49
C ALA A 6 -7.14 -8.76 7.73
N ASP A 7 -6.59 -9.05 8.90
CA ASP A 7 -6.81 -8.30 10.14
C ASP A 7 -6.34 -6.85 9.98
N PHE A 8 -5.14 -6.66 9.42
CA PHE A 8 -4.59 -5.32 9.21
C PHE A 8 -5.39 -4.53 8.16
N GLN A 9 -5.87 -5.20 7.11
CA GLN A 9 -6.77 -4.61 6.13
C GLN A 9 -8.11 -4.23 6.76
N ALA A 10 -8.69 -5.10 7.58
CA ALA A 10 -9.93 -4.82 8.30
C ALA A 10 -9.78 -3.63 9.27
N GLU A 11 -8.64 -3.56 9.96
CA GLU A 11 -8.32 -2.43 10.83
C GLU A 11 -8.14 -1.13 10.03
N ALA A 12 -7.44 -1.18 8.89
CA ALA A 12 -7.29 -0.04 7.99
C ALA A 12 -8.68 0.45 7.50
N ILE A 13 -9.56 -0.46 7.09
CA ILE A 13 -10.93 -0.12 6.68
C ILE A 13 -11.70 0.52 7.85
N ALA A 14 -11.59 -0.04 9.06
CA ALA A 14 -12.22 0.52 10.27
C ALA A 14 -11.69 1.92 10.61
N ARG A 15 -10.41 2.19 10.32
CA ARG A 15 -9.78 3.52 10.46
C ARG A 15 -10.16 4.50 9.34
N GLY A 16 -10.91 4.06 8.32
CA GLY A 16 -11.37 4.91 7.20
C GLY A 16 -10.57 4.74 5.91
N TYR A 17 -9.56 3.86 5.88
CA TYR A 17 -8.77 3.55 4.69
C TYR A 17 -9.55 2.59 3.79
N THR A 18 -10.49 3.13 3.01
CA THR A 18 -11.39 2.34 2.17
C THR A 18 -10.94 2.25 0.71
N ARG A 19 -9.93 3.04 0.33
CA ARG A 19 -9.46 3.14 -1.05
C ARG A 19 -8.28 2.20 -1.31
N ASP A 20 -8.38 1.38 -2.35
CA ASP A 20 -7.26 0.55 -2.81
C ASP A 20 -6.43 1.33 -3.86
N PHE A 21 -5.26 1.78 -3.46
CA PHE A 21 -4.32 2.47 -4.34
C PHE A 21 -3.63 1.53 -5.34
N ALA A 22 -3.76 0.20 -5.22
CA ALA A 22 -3.19 -0.74 -6.18
C ALA A 22 -3.82 -0.59 -7.56
N PHE A 23 -5.11 -0.29 -7.62
CA PHE A 23 -5.84 -0.01 -8.86
C PHE A 23 -5.62 1.43 -9.33
N ASP A 24 -5.62 2.38 -8.39
CA ASP A 24 -5.46 3.80 -8.72
C ASP A 24 -4.02 4.17 -9.12
N ALA A 25 -2.98 3.43 -8.72
CA ALA A 25 -1.61 3.68 -9.18
C ALA A 25 -1.48 3.65 -10.73
N ARG A 26 -2.39 2.96 -11.44
CA ARG A 26 -2.48 2.98 -12.90
C ARG A 26 -2.94 4.32 -13.48
N SER A 27 -3.66 5.12 -12.69
CA SER A 27 -4.41 6.32 -13.13
C SER A 27 -4.03 7.61 -12.37
N ALA A 28 -3.56 7.49 -11.13
CA ALA A 28 -3.34 8.57 -10.17
C ALA A 28 -1.91 9.12 -10.15
N ALA A 29 -1.00 8.52 -10.95
CA ALA A 29 0.45 8.72 -10.88
C ALA A 29 0.95 10.14 -11.16
N THR A 30 0.11 11.10 -11.59
CA THR A 30 0.61 12.40 -12.03
C THR A 30 0.01 13.61 -11.30
N ALA A 31 -1.17 13.50 -10.68
CA ALA A 31 -1.83 14.66 -10.05
C ALA A 31 -2.08 14.51 -8.54
N ILE A 32 -2.30 13.29 -8.05
CA ILE A 32 -2.63 13.05 -6.64
C ILE A 32 -1.37 12.68 -5.85
N ALA A 33 -0.39 12.04 -6.49
CA ALA A 33 0.83 11.54 -5.85
C ALA A 33 1.65 12.61 -5.11
N SER A 34 1.65 13.88 -5.56
CA SER A 34 2.40 14.95 -4.87
C SER A 34 1.88 15.31 -3.48
N GLU A 35 0.64 14.93 -3.15
CA GLU A 35 0.06 15.22 -1.84
C GLU A 35 -0.07 13.96 -0.98
N LEU A 36 0.07 12.78 -1.55
CA LEU A 36 -0.05 11.52 -0.82
C LEU A 36 1.20 11.28 0.03
N ARG A 37 1.00 10.73 1.22
CA ARG A 37 2.09 10.32 2.13
C ARG A 37 1.85 8.92 2.65
N VAL A 38 2.91 8.12 2.71
CA VAL A 38 2.88 6.85 3.44
C VAL A 38 3.00 7.18 4.93
N VAL A 39 2.01 6.76 5.72
CA VAL A 39 2.01 7.00 7.18
C VAL A 39 2.40 5.78 7.99
N GLU A 40 2.07 4.59 7.48
CA GLU A 40 2.33 3.33 8.15
C GLU A 40 2.57 2.26 7.08
N TYR A 41 3.40 1.27 7.40
CA TYR A 41 3.54 0.09 6.58
C TYR A 41 3.80 -1.11 7.46
N VAL A 42 3.34 -2.26 7.00
CA VAL A 42 3.57 -3.55 7.65
C VAL A 42 3.93 -4.56 6.58
N THR A 43 4.95 -5.36 6.87
CA THR A 43 5.35 -6.48 6.02
C THR A 43 4.95 -7.77 6.72
N PHE A 44 4.15 -8.56 6.03
CA PHE A 44 3.76 -9.90 6.41
C PHE A 44 4.60 -10.88 5.62
N ASP A 45 5.46 -11.62 6.33
CA ASP A 45 6.12 -12.81 5.79
C ASP A 45 5.07 -13.93 5.76
N ASN A 46 4.62 -14.29 4.55
CA ASN A 46 3.48 -15.19 4.36
C ASN A 46 3.91 -16.59 3.88
N GLY A 47 5.20 -16.92 3.91
CA GLY A 47 5.64 -18.25 3.50
C GLY A 47 7.15 -18.49 3.54
N THR A 48 7.52 -19.74 3.82
CA THR A 48 8.89 -20.28 3.86
C THR A 48 9.71 -20.12 2.57
N ASP A 49 9.13 -19.64 1.48
CA ASP A 49 9.82 -19.40 0.22
C ASP A 49 10.28 -17.93 0.13
N PRO A 50 11.58 -17.68 -0.16
CA PRO A 50 12.09 -16.33 -0.30
C PRO A 50 11.34 -15.60 -1.42
N GLY A 51 10.72 -14.48 -1.05
CA GLY A 51 9.98 -13.62 -1.97
C GLY A 51 8.46 -13.70 -1.85
N ASP A 52 7.86 -14.46 -0.92
CA ASP A 52 6.42 -14.40 -0.66
C ASP A 52 6.00 -13.34 0.38
N ASP A 53 6.89 -12.40 0.64
CA ASP A 53 6.63 -11.28 1.52
C ASP A 53 5.55 -10.37 0.92
N VAL A 54 4.58 -9.97 1.74
CA VAL A 54 3.55 -9.01 1.35
C VAL A 54 3.67 -7.79 2.23
N THR A 55 3.93 -6.63 1.63
CA THR A 55 3.95 -5.35 2.32
C THR A 55 2.67 -4.56 2.03
N MET A 56 1.96 -4.19 3.09
CA MET A 56 0.82 -3.27 3.01
C MET A 56 1.25 -1.88 3.49
N TYR A 57 0.97 -0.87 2.69
CA TYR A 57 1.25 0.54 2.95
C TYR A 57 -0.07 1.28 3.20
N LEU A 58 -0.16 2.03 4.29
CA LEU A 58 -1.23 3.00 4.53
C LEU A 58 -0.82 4.34 3.97
N ILE A 59 -1.68 4.88 3.11
CA ILE A 59 -1.46 6.12 2.39
C ILE A 59 -2.54 7.11 2.79
N GLU A 60 -2.12 8.27 3.27
CA GLU A 60 -3.01 9.39 3.57
C GLU A 60 -2.88 10.49 2.53
N SER A 61 -4.01 11.11 2.20
CA SER A 61 -4.07 12.37 1.47
C SER A 61 -4.45 13.49 2.44
N PRO A 62 -3.74 14.62 2.49
CA PRO A 62 -4.06 15.75 3.36
C PRO A 62 -5.39 16.44 3.00
N ALA A 63 -5.87 16.28 1.76
CA ALA A 63 -7.09 16.90 1.25
C ALA A 63 -8.12 15.87 0.73
N GLY A 64 -7.84 14.58 0.85
CA GLY A 64 -8.54 13.54 0.09
C GLY A 64 -8.68 12.20 0.82
N PRO A 65 -9.21 11.18 0.12
CA PRO A 65 -9.50 9.89 0.72
C PRO A 65 -8.21 9.15 1.12
N GLN A 66 -8.23 8.58 2.31
CA GLN A 66 -7.21 7.68 2.84
C GLN A 66 -7.40 6.27 2.24
N GLY A 67 -6.31 5.57 2.03
CA GLY A 67 -6.33 4.25 1.41
C GLY A 67 -5.09 3.43 1.68
N TYR A 68 -5.06 2.22 1.15
CA TYR A 68 -3.95 1.32 1.32
C TYR A 68 -3.45 0.79 -0.02
N LEU A 69 -2.19 0.38 -0.04
CA LEU A 69 -1.55 -0.29 -1.17
C LEU A 69 -0.94 -1.60 -0.68
N ILE A 70 -1.32 -2.71 -1.31
CA ILE A 70 -0.72 -4.01 -1.05
C ILE A 70 0.28 -4.34 -2.16
N LEU A 71 1.50 -4.68 -1.74
CA LEU A 71 2.65 -4.99 -2.58
C LEU A 71 3.17 -6.37 -2.20
N SER A 72 2.98 -7.34 -3.09
CA SER A 72 3.60 -8.66 -2.97
C SER A 72 5.01 -8.60 -3.57
N ASP A 73 5.99 -9.17 -2.86
CA ASP A 73 7.38 -9.32 -3.29
C ASP A 73 7.54 -10.52 -4.26
N SER A 74 6.50 -11.35 -4.38
CA SER A 74 6.49 -12.56 -5.20
C SER A 74 6.58 -12.20 -6.67
N PHE A 75 7.82 -12.16 -7.18
CA PHE A 75 8.22 -12.15 -8.58
C PHE A 75 7.42 -11.20 -9.49
N HIS A 76 8.03 -10.06 -9.83
CA HIS A 76 7.40 -8.93 -10.55
C HIS A 76 6.50 -8.07 -9.66
N THR A 77 7.12 -7.39 -8.70
CA THR A 77 6.60 -6.10 -8.27
C THR A 77 6.30 -5.27 -9.52
N ASP A 78 5.01 -5.00 -9.78
CA ASP A 78 4.58 -4.14 -10.87
C ASP A 78 5.42 -2.86 -10.80
N PRO A 79 6.32 -2.60 -11.77
CA PRO A 79 7.31 -1.54 -11.65
C PRO A 79 6.65 -0.17 -11.48
N ARG A 80 5.36 -0.05 -11.84
CA ARG A 80 4.55 1.13 -11.61
C ARG A 80 4.14 1.32 -10.15
N LYS A 81 3.79 0.24 -9.44
CA LYS A 81 3.49 0.29 -7.99
C LYS A 81 4.74 0.61 -7.19
N ALA A 82 5.88 0.02 -7.57
CA ALA A 82 7.19 0.37 -6.99
C ALA A 82 7.53 1.86 -7.23
N ALA A 83 7.43 2.33 -8.48
CA ALA A 83 7.69 3.74 -8.81
C ALA A 83 6.74 4.70 -8.08
N PHE A 84 5.50 4.29 -7.84
CA PHE A 84 4.54 5.08 -7.06
C PHE A 84 4.98 5.19 -5.60
N ILE A 85 5.32 4.09 -4.92
CA ILE A 85 5.84 4.15 -3.54
C ILE A 85 7.16 4.92 -3.47
N ASP A 86 8.05 4.76 -4.45
CA ASP A 86 9.30 5.51 -4.53
C ASP A 86 9.04 7.02 -4.66
N ALA A 87 8.03 7.40 -5.46
CA ALA A 87 7.60 8.80 -5.58
C ALA A 87 6.99 9.36 -4.28
N LEU A 88 6.30 8.54 -3.48
CA LEU A 88 5.73 8.96 -2.18
C LEU A 88 6.76 9.06 -1.05
N ARG A 89 7.91 8.39 -1.19
CA ARG A 89 8.99 8.39 -0.18
C ARG A 89 10.00 9.54 -0.36
N ARG A 90 9.89 10.31 -1.43
CA ARG A 90 10.84 11.36 -1.82
C ARG A 90 10.47 12.71 -1.26
#